data_AF-A0A132T6E7-F1
#
_entry.id   AF-A0A132T6E7-F1
#
_cell.length_a   1.000
_cell.length_b   1.000
_cell.length_c   1.000
_cell.angle_alpha   90.00
_cell.angle_beta   90.00
_cell.angle_gamma   90.00
#
_symmetry.space_group_name_H-M   'P 1'
#
loop_
_entity.id
_entity.type
_entity.pdbx_description
1 polymer ?
#
loop_
_entity_poly.entity_id
_entity_poly.type
_entity_poly.pdbx_seq_one_letter_code
_entity_poly.pdbx_strand_id
1 'polypeptide(L)'
;MAAFLDVATFATWAKRPDWSSDPVATALLDLVADWIRERKPDLADDDQAARVVSFEVARDTLMYGDLGPFSQAEKRTAHSSRSYTLDRGVIEKFITDRHRRMLGISLRAAPRGHFPKCDY
;
A
#
# COMPACT_ATOMS: atom_id res chain seq x y z
N MET A 1 -12.19 -4.38 -3.59
CA MET A 1 -12.02 -3.66 -4.88
C MET A 1 -10.96 -4.37 -5.70
N ALA A 2 -10.79 -4.07 -6.98
CA ALA A 2 -9.78 -4.73 -7.80
C ALA A 2 -8.37 -4.20 -7.51
N ALA A 3 -7.40 -5.10 -7.37
CA ALA A 3 -5.99 -4.74 -7.26
C ALA A 3 -5.47 -4.18 -8.59
N PHE A 4 -4.59 -3.17 -8.53
CA PHE A 4 -3.92 -2.62 -9.72
C PHE A 4 -2.90 -3.58 -10.34
N LEU A 5 -2.38 -4.50 -9.54
CA LEU A 5 -1.35 -5.46 -9.90
C LEU A 5 -1.77 -6.85 -9.42
N ASP A 6 -1.75 -7.81 -10.34
CA ASP A 6 -1.99 -9.22 -10.05
C ASP A 6 -0.81 -9.85 -9.29
N VAL A 7 -1.10 -10.78 -8.38
CA VAL A 7 -0.12 -11.45 -7.51
C VAL A 7 0.91 -12.25 -8.32
N ALA A 8 0.52 -12.88 -9.44
CA ALA A 8 1.47 -13.61 -10.28
C ALA A 8 2.45 -12.66 -10.99
N THR A 9 1.93 -11.52 -11.45
CA THR A 9 2.75 -10.46 -12.04
C THR A 9 3.68 -9.83 -11.00
N PHE A 10 3.18 -9.57 -9.79
CA PHE A 10 3.96 -9.10 -8.65
C PHE A 10 5.13 -10.03 -8.32
N ALA A 11 4.86 -11.33 -8.18
CA ALA A 11 5.87 -12.35 -7.91
C ALA A 11 6.94 -12.41 -9.02
N THR A 12 6.51 -12.26 -10.27
CA THR A 12 7.40 -12.20 -11.45
C THR A 12 8.33 -10.99 -11.39
N TRP A 13 7.79 -9.79 -11.11
CA TRP A 13 8.58 -8.56 -10.99
C TRP A 13 9.56 -8.61 -9.81
N ALA A 14 9.13 -9.22 -8.71
CA ALA A 14 9.96 -9.39 -7.51
C ALA A 14 11.05 -10.45 -7.70
N LYS A 15 10.99 -11.28 -8.76
CA LYS A 15 11.82 -12.48 -8.94
C LYS A 15 11.70 -13.45 -7.75
N ARG A 16 10.50 -13.54 -7.18
CA ARG A 16 10.13 -14.35 -6.01
C ARG A 16 8.89 -15.18 -6.34
N PRO A 17 9.03 -16.34 -7.01
CA PRO A 17 7.89 -17.14 -7.46
C PRO A 17 7.06 -17.68 -6.29
N ASP A 18 7.66 -17.89 -5.13
CA ASP A 18 7.02 -18.29 -3.87
C ASP A 18 5.92 -17.32 -3.42
N TRP A 19 6.06 -16.03 -3.73
CA TRP A 19 5.08 -15.00 -3.39
C TRP A 19 3.80 -15.07 -4.21
N SER A 20 3.79 -15.80 -5.33
CA SER A 20 2.59 -15.95 -6.17
C SER A 20 1.46 -16.72 -5.47
N SER A 21 1.81 -17.52 -4.46
CA SER A 21 0.89 -18.32 -3.67
C SER A 21 0.74 -17.82 -2.23
N ASP A 22 1.37 -16.70 -1.89
CA ASP A 22 1.36 -16.16 -0.54
C ASP A 22 0.07 -15.34 -0.29
N PRO A 23 -0.79 -15.75 0.66
CA PRO A 23 -2.00 -14.99 0.98
C PRO A 23 -1.68 -13.59 1.53
N VAL A 24 -0.51 -13.39 2.15
CA VAL A 24 -0.09 -12.07 2.65
C VAL A 24 0.22 -11.13 1.50
N ALA A 25 0.87 -11.64 0.43
CA ALA A 25 1.14 -10.84 -0.77
C ALA A 25 -0.15 -10.34 -1.42
N THR A 26 -1.16 -11.22 -1.50
CA THR A 26 -2.49 -10.87 -2.03
C THR A 26 -3.15 -9.78 -1.18
N ALA A 27 -3.21 -9.98 0.14
CA ALA A 27 -3.84 -9.03 1.05
C ALA A 27 -3.14 -7.65 1.06
N LEU A 28 -1.82 -7.62 0.91
CA LEU A 28 -1.06 -6.37 0.82
C LEU A 28 -1.39 -5.59 -0.46
N LEU A 29 -1.50 -6.27 -1.60
CA LEU A 29 -1.84 -5.61 -2.87
C LEU A 29 -3.26 -5.03 -2.82
N ASP A 30 -4.21 -5.75 -2.24
CA ASP A 30 -5.57 -5.25 -2.02
C ASP A 30 -5.58 -4.02 -1.10
N LEU A 31 -4.85 -4.09 0.02
CA LEU A 31 -4.83 -3.00 0.99
C LEU A 31 -4.14 -1.73 0.43
N VAL A 32 -3.11 -1.89 -0.40
CA VAL A 32 -2.50 -0.77 -1.13
C VAL A 32 -3.46 -0.22 -2.18
N ALA A 33 -4.18 -1.07 -2.91
CA ALA A 33 -5.16 -0.63 -3.89
C ALA A 33 -6.28 0.20 -3.23
N ASP A 34 -6.80 -0.28 -2.09
CA ASP A 34 -7.80 0.45 -1.31
C ASP A 34 -7.26 1.82 -0.84
N TRP A 35 -6.02 1.87 -0.35
CA TRP A 35 -5.38 3.13 0.07
C TRP A 35 -5.26 4.15 -1.07
N ILE A 36 -4.90 3.69 -2.28
CA ILE A 36 -4.78 4.54 -3.48
C ILE A 36 -6.16 5.05 -3.88
N ARG A 37 -7.16 4.15 -3.94
CA ARG A 37 -8.53 4.45 -4.38
C ARG A 37 -9.23 5.46 -3.47
N GLU A 38 -8.97 5.44 -2.17
CA GLU A 38 -9.51 6.44 -1.25
C GLU A 38 -8.98 7.85 -1.50
N ARG A 39 -7.71 7.97 -1.92
CA ARG A 39 -7.06 9.27 -2.17
C ARG A 39 -7.26 9.76 -3.59
N LYS A 40 -7.44 8.83 -4.53
CA LYS A 40 -7.64 9.11 -5.95
C LYS A 40 -8.61 8.08 -6.54
N PRO A 41 -9.92 8.27 -6.35
CA PRO A 41 -10.93 7.30 -6.77
C PRO A 41 -10.98 7.14 -8.30
N ASP A 42 -10.66 8.21 -9.03
CA ASP A 42 -10.77 8.29 -10.49
C ASP A 42 -9.59 7.66 -11.26
N LEU A 43 -8.72 6.91 -10.58
CA LEU A 43 -7.60 6.24 -11.25
C LEU A 43 -8.10 5.11 -12.17
N ALA A 44 -7.47 4.90 -13.32
CA ALA A 44 -7.76 3.72 -14.14
C ALA A 44 -7.17 2.46 -13.48
N ASP A 45 -7.81 1.30 -13.64
CA ASP A 45 -7.30 0.02 -13.11
C ASP A 45 -5.95 -0.40 -13.74
N ASP A 46 -5.64 0.13 -14.93
CA ASP A 46 -4.41 -0.13 -15.68
C ASP A 46 -3.35 0.97 -15.57
N ASP A 47 -3.55 1.93 -14.67
CA ASP A 47 -2.61 3.02 -14.43
C ASP A 47 -1.23 2.48 -14.03
N GLN A 48 -0.23 2.82 -14.86
CA GLN A 48 1.14 2.34 -14.69
C GLN A 48 1.78 2.88 -13.41
N ALA A 49 1.45 4.10 -12.98
CA ALA A 49 2.00 4.67 -11.75
C ALA A 49 1.46 3.93 -10.52
N ALA A 50 0.17 3.60 -10.48
CA ALA A 50 -0.39 2.78 -9.41
C ALA A 50 0.14 1.35 -9.37
N ARG A 51 0.42 0.74 -10.52
CA ARG A 51 1.09 -0.57 -10.58
C ARG A 51 2.47 -0.54 -9.95
N VAL A 52 3.28 0.47 -10.30
CA VAL A 52 4.64 0.61 -9.75
C VAL A 52 4.59 0.90 -8.25
N VAL A 53 3.70 1.79 -7.80
CA VAL A 53 3.55 2.06 -6.35
C VAL A 53 3.08 0.81 -5.60
N SER A 54 2.11 0.07 -6.13
CA SER A 54 1.64 -1.17 -5.51
C SER A 54 2.76 -2.21 -5.41
N PHE A 55 3.58 -2.33 -6.45
CA PHE A 55 4.77 -3.19 -6.43
C PHE A 55 5.81 -2.76 -5.39
N GLU A 56 6.26 -1.51 -5.43
CA GLU A 56 7.32 -1.00 -4.53
C GLU A 56 6.88 -1.15 -3.06
N VAL A 57 5.65 -0.72 -2.74
CA VAL A 57 5.12 -0.78 -1.37
C VAL A 57 4.93 -2.22 -0.90
N ALA A 58 4.28 -3.10 -1.68
CA ALA A 58 4.07 -4.48 -1.27
C ALA A 58 5.38 -5.26 -1.15
N ARG A 59 6.34 -5.03 -2.07
CA ARG A 59 7.67 -5.63 -2.01
C ARG A 59 8.42 -5.21 -0.76
N ASP A 60 8.50 -3.92 -0.48
CA ASP A 60 9.25 -3.40 0.66
C ASP A 60 8.61 -3.86 1.98
N THR A 61 7.28 -3.93 2.01
CA THR A 61 6.51 -4.44 3.14
C THR A 61 6.80 -5.92 3.41
N LEU A 62 6.80 -6.78 2.39
CA LEU A 62 7.13 -8.20 2.52
C LEU A 62 8.60 -8.44 2.88
N MET A 63 9.51 -7.67 2.28
CA MET A 63 10.95 -7.78 2.55
C MET A 63 11.33 -7.37 3.98
N TYR A 64 10.52 -6.56 4.64
CA TYR A 64 10.77 -6.14 6.03
C TYR A 64 10.43 -7.21 7.09
N GLY A 65 9.88 -8.37 6.69
CA GLY A 65 9.93 -9.63 7.45
C GLY A 65 9.54 -9.57 8.95
N ASP A 66 10.42 -10.05 9.84
CA ASP A 66 10.14 -10.37 11.26
C ASP A 66 10.01 -9.16 12.22
N LEU A 67 10.31 -7.94 11.77
CA LEU A 67 9.93 -6.68 12.45
C LEU A 67 8.63 -6.09 11.86
N GLY A 68 7.90 -6.93 11.13
CA GLY A 68 7.02 -6.60 10.01
C GLY A 68 5.78 -5.74 10.30
N PRO A 69 4.92 -5.60 9.28
CA PRO A 69 3.86 -4.60 9.20
C PRO A 69 2.62 -4.93 10.05
N PHE A 70 2.84 -5.59 11.18
CA PHE A 70 1.79 -6.21 11.97
C PHE A 70 1.56 -5.35 13.19
N SER A 71 0.37 -4.77 13.32
CA SER A 71 -0.03 -4.13 14.57
C SER A 71 -0.14 -5.15 15.70
N GLN A 72 -0.45 -6.40 15.35
CA GLN A 72 -0.59 -7.52 16.28
C GLN A 72 -0.27 -8.85 15.59
N ALA A 73 0.50 -9.70 16.29
CA ALA A 73 0.71 -11.10 15.92
C ALA A 73 0.18 -11.98 17.06
N GLU A 74 -0.84 -12.80 16.80
CA GLU A 74 -1.31 -13.79 17.76
C GLU A 74 -0.73 -15.16 17.40
N LYS A 75 -0.02 -15.75 18.36
CA LYS A 75 0.50 -17.11 18.26
C LYS A 75 -0.23 -17.97 19.28
N ARG A 76 -1.17 -18.81 18.82
CA ARG A 76 -1.82 -19.82 19.68
C ARG A 76 -1.08 -21.14 19.59
N THR A 77 -0.88 -21.80 20.74
CA THR A 77 -0.16 -23.06 20.82
C THR A 77 -1.01 -24.16 21.46
N ALA A 78 -1.33 -25.16 20.65
CA ALA A 78 -1.17 -26.58 20.98
C ALA A 78 -0.46 -27.32 19.81
N HIS A 79 -0.81 -27.00 18.55
CA HIS A 79 -0.01 -27.31 17.35
C HIS A 79 -0.01 -26.10 16.38
N SER A 80 0.72 -25.05 16.77
CA SER A 80 1.05 -23.78 16.09
C SER A 80 0.08 -23.22 15.03
N SER A 81 -0.59 -22.11 15.36
CA SER A 81 -1.19 -21.17 14.39
C SER A 81 -0.62 -19.77 14.59
N ARG A 82 -0.31 -19.06 13.49
CA ARG A 82 0.16 -17.65 13.50
C ARG A 82 -0.83 -16.80 12.71
N SER A 83 -1.46 -15.83 13.36
CA SER A 83 -2.28 -14.81 12.70
C SER A 83 -1.57 -13.48 12.72
N TYR A 84 -1.77 -12.70 11.67
CA TYR A 84 -1.15 -11.40 11.48
C TYR A 84 -2.23 -10.38 11.18
N THR A 85 -2.22 -9.27 11.90
CA THR A 85 -3.13 -8.14 11.62
C THR A 85 -2.38 -7.13 10.76
N LEU A 86 -2.76 -7.03 9.49
CA LEU A 86 -2.26 -6.00 8.59
C LEU A 86 -3.02 -4.70 8.89
N ASP A 87 -2.34 -3.71 9.46
CA ASP A 87 -2.93 -2.39 9.70
C ASP A 87 -2.51 -1.41 8.60
N ARG A 88 -3.48 -0.61 8.14
CA ARG A 88 -3.29 0.43 7.14
C ARG A 88 -2.22 1.44 7.55
N GLY A 89 -2.13 1.74 8.85
CA GLY A 89 -1.10 2.64 9.39
C GLY A 89 0.33 2.15 9.14
N VAL A 90 0.52 0.86 8.84
CA VAL A 90 1.84 0.33 8.53
C VAL A 90 2.21 0.49 7.07
N ILE A 91 1.27 0.28 6.14
CA ILE A 91 1.49 0.56 4.71
C ILE A 91 1.87 2.01 4.48
N GLU A 92 1.26 2.94 5.23
CA GLU A 92 1.59 4.37 5.13
C GLU A 92 3.06 4.69 5.40
N LYS A 93 3.74 3.88 6.22
CA LYS A 93 5.19 4.04 6.50
C LYS A 93 6.06 3.73 5.28
N PHE A 94 5.59 2.85 4.41
CA PHE A 94 6.27 2.47 3.17
C PHE A 94 5.88 3.38 1.99
N ILE A 95 4.90 4.26 2.17
CA ILE A 95 4.49 5.21 1.14
C ILE A 95 5.33 6.48 1.24
N THR A 96 6.25 6.61 0.29
CA THR A 96 7.16 7.76 0.20
C THR A 96 6.53 8.96 -0.51
N ASP A 97 7.16 10.13 -0.36
CA ASP A 97 6.80 11.33 -1.12
C ASP A 97 6.90 11.12 -2.63
N ARG A 98 7.81 10.26 -3.09
CA ARG A 98 7.91 9.89 -4.51
C ARG A 98 6.64 9.18 -4.97
N HIS A 99 6.13 8.22 -4.20
CA HIS A 99 4.90 7.49 -4.55
C HIS A 99 3.70 8.44 -4.64
N ARG A 100 3.59 9.39 -3.70
CA ARG A 100 2.54 10.41 -3.73
C ARG A 100 2.63 11.29 -4.98
N ARG A 101 3.84 11.75 -5.35
CA ARG A 101 4.05 12.51 -6.60
C ARG A 101 3.70 11.69 -7.85
N MET A 102 4.08 10.41 -7.89
CA MET A 102 3.75 9.51 -9.01
C MET A 102 2.24 9.36 -9.20
N LEU A 103 1.48 9.28 -8.11
CA LEU A 103 0.03 9.20 -8.13
C LEU A 103 -0.65 10.57 -8.39
N GLY A 104 0.12 11.66 -8.44
CA GLY A 104 -0.42 13.02 -8.55
C GLY A 104 -1.08 13.53 -7.25
N ILE A 105 -0.76 12.91 -6.11
CA ILE A 105 -1.23 13.32 -4.79
C ILE A 105 -0.33 14.47 -4.30
N SER A 106 -0.93 15.60 -3.96
CA SER A 106 -0.21 16.75 -3.43
C SER A 106 0.42 16.43 -2.06
N LEU A 107 1.72 16.76 -1.91
CA LEU A 107 2.46 16.52 -0.66
C LEU A 107 2.13 17.50 0.45
N ARG A 108 1.67 18.69 0.07
CA ARG A 108 1.28 19.77 0.97
C ARG A 108 -0.13 20.19 0.59
N ALA A 109 -0.96 20.41 1.60
CA ALA A 109 -2.22 21.09 1.39
C ALA A 109 -1.93 22.46 0.74
N ALA A 110 -2.68 22.79 -0.30
CA ALA A 110 -2.60 24.13 -0.87
C ALA A 110 -2.89 25.16 0.24
N PRO A 111 -2.14 26.27 0.34
CA PRO A 111 -2.44 27.31 1.31
C PRO A 111 -3.85 27.81 1.07
N ARG A 112 -4.76 27.54 2.02
CA ARG A 112 -6.12 28.08 2.00
C ARG A 112 -6.08 29.45 2.66
N GLY A 113 -5.72 30.46 1.89
CA GLY A 113 -5.92 31.86 2.30
C GLY A 113 -7.41 32.17 2.26
N HIS A 114 -8.01 32.43 3.42
CA HIS A 114 -9.32 33.07 3.50
C HIS A 114 -9.07 34.57 3.70
N PHE A 115 -9.14 35.35 2.62
CA PHE A 115 -9.09 36.80 2.70
C PHE A 115 -10.54 37.32 2.71
N PRO A 116 -11.14 37.62 3.87
CA PRO A 116 -12.42 38.28 3.90
C PRO A 116 -12.29 39.65 3.20
N LYS A 117 -13.33 40.04 2.47
CA LYS A 117 -13.38 41.34 1.80
C LYS A 117 -13.24 42.43 2.87
N CYS A 118 -12.30 43.36 2.68
CA CYS A 118 -11.98 44.50 3.57
C CYS A 118 -10.98 44.27 4.74
N ASP A 119 -10.06 43.30 4.64
CA ASP A 119 -8.96 43.13 5.63
C ASP A 119 -7.65 43.83 5.21
N TYR A 120 -7.75 45.06 4.66
CA TYR A 120 -6.60 45.90 4.27
C TYR A 120 -6.33 46.99 5.30
#